data_AF-A0A348ZXJ7-F1
#
_entry.id   AF-A0A348ZXJ7-F1
#
_cell.length_a   1.000
_cell.length_b   1.000
_cell.length_c   1.000
_cell.angle_alpha   90.00
_cell.angle_beta   90.00
_cell.angle_gamma   90.00
#
_symmetry.space_group_name_H-M   'P 1'
#
loop_
_entity.id
_entity.type
_entity.pdbx_description
1 polymer ?
#
loop_
_entity_poly.entity_id
_entity_poly.type
_entity_poly.pdbx_seq_one_letter_code
_entity_poly.pdbx_strand_id
1 'polypeptide(L)'
;MNDVEKKEMDRLNSQALNQKAREMLIRSGEEPRTGCLHCVQLACWALDRGYFSVEDAVSETIRAMTEWRPVRLMNFLSNGGSAEYSPKGWETSRGPEELALTILEDLEARAYLTFPWYGSISD
;
A
#
# COMPACT_ATOMS: atom_id res chain seq x y z
N MET A 1 -15.22 1.72 11.34
CA MET A 1 -15.38 2.59 10.16
C MET A 1 -16.86 2.96 10.03
N ASN A 2 -17.19 4.24 9.84
CA ASN A 2 -18.57 4.70 9.62
C ASN A 2 -18.99 4.55 8.14
N ASP A 3 -20.27 4.76 7.82
CA ASP A 3 -20.80 4.56 6.46
C ASP A 3 -20.14 5.44 5.39
N VAL A 4 -19.75 6.67 5.75
CA VAL A 4 -19.07 7.59 4.84
C VAL A 4 -17.67 7.09 4.52
N GLU A 5 -16.93 6.68 5.54
CA GLU A 5 -15.60 6.10 5.37
C GLU A 5 -15.65 4.78 4.62
N LYS A 6 -16.66 3.94 4.84
CA LYS A 6 -16.83 2.68 4.12
C LYS A 6 -17.04 2.94 2.62
N LYS A 7 -17.94 3.85 2.25
CA LYS A 7 -18.14 4.25 0.84
C LYS A 7 -16.87 4.79 0.20
N GLU A 8 -16.09 5.55 0.96
CA GLU A 8 -14.83 6.09 0.45
C GLU A 8 -13.77 5.00 0.29
N MET A 9 -13.67 4.05 1.22
CA MET A 9 -12.80 2.88 1.07
C MET A 9 -13.20 2.03 -0.13
N ASP A 10 -14.51 1.81 -0.34
CA ASP A 10 -15.02 1.08 -1.51
C ASP A 10 -14.65 1.81 -2.82
N ARG A 11 -14.77 3.15 -2.84
CA ARG A 11 -14.35 3.98 -3.98
C ARG A 11 -12.85 3.85 -4.26
N LEU A 12 -12.00 3.92 -3.24
CA LEU A 12 -10.55 3.75 -3.40
C LEU A 12 -10.21 2.33 -3.86
N ASN A 13 -10.90 1.33 -3.32
CA ASN A 13 -10.71 -0.06 -3.72
C ASN A 13 -11.20 -0.35 -5.15
N SER A 14 -12.09 0.46 -5.72
CA SER A 14 -12.48 0.38 -7.14
C SER A 14 -11.43 0.91 -8.12
N GLN A 15 -10.37 1.56 -7.65
CA GLN A 15 -9.28 2.04 -8.51
C GLN A 15 -8.48 0.88 -9.13
N ALA A 16 -7.87 1.15 -10.27
CA ALA A 16 -7.28 0.10 -11.11
C ALA A 16 -6.15 -0.68 -10.39
N LEU A 17 -5.28 0.03 -9.67
CA LEU A 17 -4.25 -0.59 -8.84
C LEU A 17 -4.84 -1.49 -7.76
N ASN A 18 -5.88 -1.04 -7.05
CA ASN A 18 -6.50 -1.82 -5.99
C ASN A 18 -7.26 -3.04 -6.52
N GLN A 19 -7.86 -2.96 -7.71
CA GLN A 19 -8.46 -4.12 -8.36
C GLN A 19 -7.38 -5.14 -8.77
N LYS A 20 -6.26 -4.68 -9.33
CA LYS A 20 -5.14 -5.57 -9.64
C LYS A 20 -4.56 -6.20 -8.38
N ALA A 21 -4.37 -5.44 -7.30
CA ALA A 21 -3.89 -5.95 -6.03
C ALA A 21 -4.87 -6.98 -5.42
N ARG A 22 -6.18 -6.76 -5.55
CA ARG A 22 -7.22 -7.71 -5.16
C ARG A 22 -7.07 -9.05 -5.89
N GLU A 23 -6.86 -9.02 -7.20
CA GLU A 23 -6.64 -10.22 -8.00
C GLU A 23 -5.36 -10.96 -7.57
N MET A 24 -4.29 -10.22 -7.28
CA MET A 24 -3.02 -10.78 -6.81
C MET A 24 -3.14 -11.43 -5.43
N LEU A 25 -3.90 -10.83 -4.51
CA LEU A 25 -4.23 -11.44 -3.21
C LEU A 25 -4.96 -12.78 -3.40
N ILE A 26 -6.00 -12.79 -4.24
CA ILE A 26 -6.77 -14.01 -4.54
C ILE A 26 -5.87 -15.10 -5.15
N ARG A 27 -5.01 -14.74 -6.12
CA ARG A 27 -4.04 -15.67 -6.74
C ARG A 27 -3.05 -16.24 -5.73
N SER A 28 -2.77 -15.51 -4.66
CA SER A 28 -1.86 -15.90 -3.58
C SER A 28 -2.56 -16.71 -2.48
N GLY A 29 -3.86 -16.97 -2.62
CA GLY A 29 -4.67 -17.70 -1.63
C GLY A 29 -5.15 -16.84 -0.46
N GLU A 30 -5.01 -15.52 -0.54
CA GLU A 30 -5.43 -14.57 0.49
C GLU A 30 -6.87 -14.07 0.22
N GLU A 31 -7.59 -13.72 1.29
CA GLU A 31 -8.91 -13.09 1.20
C GLU A 31 -8.78 -11.56 1.20
N PRO A 32 -9.19 -10.86 0.13
CA PRO A 32 -9.14 -9.40 0.10
C PRO A 32 -10.11 -8.78 1.11
N ARG A 33 -9.60 -7.92 1.99
CA ARG A 33 -10.39 -7.23 3.01
C ARG A 33 -10.96 -5.94 2.47
N THR A 34 -12.21 -5.64 2.83
CA THR A 34 -12.89 -4.39 2.42
C THR A 34 -12.60 -3.20 3.34
N GLY A 35 -11.97 -3.44 4.50
CA GLY A 35 -11.65 -2.41 5.50
C GLY A 35 -10.37 -1.62 5.24
N CYS A 36 -9.55 -2.05 4.27
CA CYS A 36 -8.28 -1.42 3.93
C CYS A 36 -8.08 -1.41 2.40
N LEU A 37 -7.06 -0.68 1.94
CA LEU A 37 -6.67 -0.75 0.53
C LEU A 37 -6.09 -2.12 0.21
N HIS A 38 -6.51 -2.71 -0.91
CA HIS A 38 -5.97 -3.98 -1.36
C HIS A 38 -4.46 -3.91 -1.67
N CYS A 39 -3.96 -2.77 -2.18
CA CYS A 39 -2.53 -2.60 -2.41
C CYS A 39 -1.71 -2.63 -1.11
N VAL A 40 -2.23 -2.02 -0.03
CA VAL A 40 -1.59 -2.05 1.30
C VAL A 40 -1.65 -3.46 1.89
N GLN A 41 -2.78 -4.16 1.73
CA GLN A 41 -2.87 -5.57 2.16
C GLN A 41 -1.86 -6.45 1.41
N LEU A 42 -1.69 -6.25 0.11
CA LEU A 42 -0.71 -6.99 -0.70
C LEU A 42 0.73 -6.70 -0.26
N ALA A 43 1.04 -5.45 0.07
CA ALA A 43 2.34 -5.08 0.65
C ALA A 43 2.59 -5.80 2.00
N CYS A 44 1.59 -5.80 2.90
CA CYS A 44 1.67 -6.54 4.17
C CYS A 44 1.88 -8.04 3.95
N TRP A 45 1.15 -8.64 3.01
CA TRP A 45 1.31 -10.04 2.64
C TRP A 45 2.75 -10.36 2.23
N ALA A 46 3.39 -9.52 1.39
CA ALA A 46 4.76 -9.77 0.95
C ALA A 46 5.79 -9.63 2.09
N LEU A 47 5.56 -8.69 3.02
CA LEU A 47 6.38 -8.56 4.24
C LEU A 47 6.21 -9.79 5.15
N ASP A 48 4.98 -10.28 5.34
CA ASP A 48 4.69 -11.46 6.17
C ASP A 48 5.28 -12.75 5.62
N ARG A 49 5.39 -12.86 4.29
CA ARG A 49 6.04 -13.98 3.62
C ARG A 49 7.56 -13.89 3.59
N GLY A 50 8.13 -12.76 4.02
CA GLY A 50 9.57 -12.51 3.99
C GLY A 50 10.15 -12.39 2.58
N TYR A 51 9.33 -12.00 1.59
CA TYR A 51 9.82 -11.81 0.22
C TYR A 51 10.72 -10.60 0.08
N PHE A 52 10.49 -9.57 0.92
CA PHE A 52 11.25 -8.32 0.91
C PHE A 52 11.50 -7.86 2.34
N SER A 53 12.62 -7.16 2.55
CA SER A 53 12.95 -6.48 3.79
C SER A 53 12.96 -4.98 3.55
N VAL A 54 12.27 -4.23 4.41
CA VAL A 54 12.35 -2.78 4.53
C VAL A 54 12.78 -2.46 5.96
N GLU A 55 13.16 -1.21 6.24
CA GLU A 55 13.43 -0.80 7.62
C GLU A 55 12.23 -1.05 8.54
N ASP A 56 12.49 -1.39 9.80
CA ASP A 56 11.44 -1.76 10.77
C ASP A 56 10.36 -0.68 10.87
N ALA A 57 10.76 0.60 10.95
CA ALA A 57 9.84 1.74 11.04
C ALA A 57 8.94 1.89 9.79
N VAL A 58 9.48 1.59 8.60
CA VAL A 58 8.71 1.56 7.34
C VAL A 58 7.72 0.40 7.38
N SER A 59 8.16 -0.79 7.80
CA SER A 59 7.31 -1.98 7.91
C SER A 59 6.14 -1.76 8.88
N GLU A 60 6.39 -1.15 10.04
CA GLU A 60 5.38 -0.80 11.04
C GLU A 60 4.38 0.22 10.49
N THR A 61 4.86 1.20 9.73
CA THR A 61 4.00 2.19 9.07
C THR A 61 3.08 1.53 8.06
N ILE A 62 3.60 0.67 7.19
CA ILE A 62 2.82 -0.04 6.17
C ILE A 62 1.76 -0.93 6.84
N ARG A 63 2.10 -1.63 7.92
CA ARG A 63 1.14 -2.41 8.70
C ARG A 63 0.06 -1.53 9.32
N ALA A 64 0.44 -0.40 9.90
CA ALA A 64 -0.49 0.56 10.49
C ALA A 64 -1.46 1.17 9.46
N MET A 65 -1.03 1.33 8.20
CA MET A 65 -1.90 1.83 7.12
C MET A 65 -3.15 0.97 6.89
N THR A 66 -3.15 -0.32 7.28
CA THR A 66 -4.34 -1.17 7.18
C THR A 66 -5.50 -0.71 8.07
N GLU A 67 -5.20 0.07 9.12
CA GLU A 67 -6.17 0.61 10.07
C GLU A 67 -6.44 2.11 9.84
N TRP A 68 -5.81 2.72 8.83
CA TRP A 68 -5.96 4.15 8.58
C TRP A 68 -7.31 4.48 7.95
N ARG A 69 -7.84 5.65 8.32
CA ARG A 69 -9.02 6.22 7.67
C ARG A 69 -8.71 6.51 6.19
N PRO A 70 -9.68 6.35 5.27
CA PRO A 70 -9.49 6.61 3.83
C PRO A 70 -8.85 7.97 3.52
N VAL A 71 -9.28 9.03 4.21
CA VAL A 71 -8.73 10.38 4.03
C VAL A 71 -7.24 10.46 4.37
N ARG A 72 -6.78 9.73 5.41
CA ARG A 72 -5.37 9.71 5.80
C ARG A 72 -4.53 8.95 4.79
N LEU A 73 -5.07 7.85 4.26
CA LEU A 73 -4.45 7.09 3.17
C LEU A 73 -4.28 7.96 1.93
N MET A 74 -5.34 8.65 1.49
CA MET A 74 -5.25 9.57 0.36
C MET A 74 -4.22 10.67 0.61
N ASN A 75 -4.23 11.33 1.76
CA ASN A 75 -3.27 12.40 2.06
C ASN A 75 -1.81 11.90 1.98
N PHE A 76 -1.55 10.69 2.44
CA PHE A 76 -0.21 10.09 2.37
C PHE A 76 0.17 9.67 0.94
N LEU A 77 -0.74 9.00 0.23
CA LEU A 77 -0.49 8.45 -1.11
C LEU A 77 -0.53 9.52 -2.22
N SER A 78 -1.22 10.63 -2.00
CA SER A 78 -1.33 11.76 -2.93
C SER A 78 -0.21 12.78 -2.79
N ASN A 79 0.79 12.56 -1.92
CA ASN A 79 1.91 13.49 -1.73
C ASN A 79 2.62 13.73 -3.09
N GLY A 80 2.33 14.87 -3.73
CA GLY A 80 2.63 15.15 -5.15
C GLY A 80 1.45 15.66 -6.01
N GLY A 81 0.22 15.75 -5.47
CA GLY A 81 -0.93 16.39 -6.13
C GLY A 81 -1.78 15.50 -7.05
N SER A 82 -1.51 14.19 -7.11
CA SER A 82 -2.35 13.24 -7.85
C SER A 82 -3.59 12.82 -7.05
N ALA A 83 -4.75 12.79 -7.71
CA ALA A 83 -6.00 12.29 -7.14
C ALA A 83 -6.03 10.75 -7.00
N GLU A 84 -5.10 10.04 -7.66
CA GLU A 84 -5.02 8.59 -7.65
C GLU A 84 -3.60 8.11 -7.36
N TYR A 85 -3.51 7.07 -6.55
CA TYR A 85 -2.27 6.40 -6.22
C TYR A 85 -1.84 5.47 -7.35
N SER A 86 -0.71 5.75 -7.99
CA SER A 86 -0.22 5.02 -9.18
C SER A 86 1.30 4.88 -9.12
N PRO A 87 1.83 3.88 -8.40
CA PRO A 87 3.27 3.65 -8.26
C PRO A 87 3.85 3.15 -9.60
N LYS A 88 4.95 3.76 -10.06
CA LYS A 88 5.50 3.49 -11.40
C LYS A 88 5.76 2.00 -11.65
N GLY A 89 5.23 1.47 -12.76
CA GLY A 89 5.47 0.09 -13.21
C GLY A 89 4.44 -0.94 -12.74
N TRP A 90 3.44 -0.52 -11.96
CA TRP A 90 2.41 -1.42 -11.43
C TRP A 90 1.58 -2.09 -12.53
N GLU A 91 1.38 -1.44 -13.69
CA GLU A 91 0.59 -1.98 -14.80
C GLU A 91 1.24 -3.23 -15.40
N THR A 92 2.57 -3.27 -15.43
CA THR A 92 3.35 -4.34 -16.07
C THR A 92 3.61 -5.53 -15.16
N SER A 93 3.36 -5.43 -13.85
CA SER A 93 3.61 -6.52 -12.91
C SER A 93 2.78 -7.76 -13.24
N ARG A 94 3.43 -8.93 -13.34
CA ARG A 94 2.83 -10.19 -13.79
C ARG A 94 2.44 -11.11 -12.63
N GLY A 95 3.15 -10.98 -11.51
CA GLY A 95 2.97 -11.79 -10.30
C GLY A 95 2.60 -10.97 -9.06
N PRO A 96 2.11 -11.64 -8.02
CA PRO A 96 1.80 -10.99 -6.74
C PRO A 96 3.05 -10.40 -6.08
N GLU A 97 4.19 -11.09 -6.13
CA GLU A 97 5.46 -10.61 -5.56
C GLU A 97 5.97 -9.36 -6.30
N GLU A 98 5.91 -9.36 -7.63
CA GLU A 98 6.35 -8.23 -8.45
C GLU A 98 5.50 -6.98 -8.20
N LEU A 99 4.16 -7.15 -8.10
CA LEU A 99 3.29 -6.03 -7.78
C LEU A 99 3.50 -5.53 -6.35
N ALA A 100 3.67 -6.46 -5.39
CA ALA A 100 3.94 -6.11 -4.01
C ALA A 100 5.25 -5.33 -3.86
N LEU A 101 6.30 -5.73 -4.57
CA LEU A 101 7.58 -5.02 -4.60
C LEU A 101 7.39 -3.59 -5.11
N THR A 102 6.73 -3.40 -6.26
CA THR A 102 6.47 -2.07 -6.81
C THR A 102 5.71 -1.16 -5.82
N ILE A 103 4.75 -1.73 -5.08
CA ILE A 103 4.01 -0.98 -4.06
C ILE A 103 4.93 -0.67 -2.86
N LEU A 104 5.69 -1.66 -2.37
CA LEU A 104 6.58 -1.51 -1.23
C LEU A 104 7.65 -0.43 -1.46
N GLU A 105 8.33 -0.46 -2.61
CA GLU A 105 9.37 0.51 -2.96
C GLU A 105 8.81 1.95 -2.99
N ASP A 106 7.61 2.14 -3.55
CA ASP A 106 6.98 3.46 -3.58
C ASP A 106 6.48 3.90 -2.20
N LEU A 107 5.89 2.99 -1.40
CA LEU A 107 5.48 3.27 -0.03
C LEU A 107 6.68 3.64 0.86
N GLU A 108 7.80 2.94 0.72
CA GLU A 108 9.05 3.22 1.41
C GLU A 108 9.58 4.61 1.01
N ALA A 109 9.67 4.91 -0.28
CA ALA A 109 10.10 6.23 -0.75
C ALA A 109 9.20 7.35 -0.19
N ARG A 110 7.88 7.15 -0.13
CA ARG A 110 6.94 8.10 0.49
C ARG A 110 7.12 8.22 1.99
N ALA A 111 7.41 7.11 2.67
CA ALA A 111 7.66 7.10 4.10
C ALA A 111 8.89 7.96 4.42
N TYR A 112 9.99 7.83 3.68
CA TYR A 112 11.17 8.69 3.86
C TYR A 112 10.89 10.17 3.56
N LEU A 113 10.09 10.48 2.54
CA LEU A 113 9.71 11.86 2.23
C LEU A 113 8.79 12.48 3.30
N THR A 114 7.93 11.67 3.91
CA THR A 114 6.94 12.13 4.89
C THR A 114 7.51 12.15 6.31
N PHE A 115 8.42 11.23 6.60
CA PHE A 115 9.05 11.00 7.90
C PHE A 115 10.58 10.95 7.70
N PRO A 116 11.24 12.11 7.57
CA PRO A 116 12.68 12.17 7.26
C PRO A 116 13.58 11.41 8.23
N TRP A 117 13.13 11.21 9.47
CA TRP A 117 13.83 10.44 10.50
C TRP A 117 13.78 8.92 10.30
N TYR A 118 13.03 8.41 9.31
CA TYR A 118 13.19 7.03 8.87
C TYR A 118 14.48 6.87 8.07
N GLY A 119 14.94 7.91 7.36
CA GLY A 119 16.25 7.84 6.73
C GLY A 119 17.34 7.79 7.81
N SER A 120 18.02 6.66 7.94
CA SER A 120 19.22 6.58 8.76
C SER A 120 20.21 7.65 8.27
N ILE A 121 20.55 8.61 9.14
CA ILE A 121 21.80 9.37 8.98
C ILE A 121 22.88 8.31 9.15
N SER A 122 23.43 7.83 8.04
CA SER A 122 24.66 7.05 8.09
C SER A 122 25.77 8.02 8.48
N ASP A 123 26.12 8.02 9.77
CA ASP A 123 27.41 8.55 10.25
C ASP A 123 28.57 7.65 9.76
#